data_AF-S3CYM9-F1
#
_entry.id   AF-S3CYM9-F1
#
_cell.length_a   1.000
_cell.length_b   1.000
_cell.length_c   1.000
_cell.angle_alpha   90.00
_cell.angle_beta   90.00
_cell.angle_gamma   90.00
#
_symmetry.space_group_name_H-M   'P 1'
#
loop_
_entity.id
_entity.type
_entity.pdbx_description
1 polymer ?
#
loop_
_entity_poly.entity_id
_entity_poly.type
_entity_poly.pdbx_seq_one_letter_code
_entity_poly.pdbx_strand_id
1 'polypeptide(L)'
;MSSFGKAHQNLNVMKGPLLQFSKEPMTGFYRDGYCNTGPEDKGNHSVAATLTDSFLDFSASKGNNLRQIGLTAGCKWCLCANRWKEALEHAKTTKDDPATQSVVPKVHLHATHERALEVLSIQDLKAHASEGEAANASTVAQSRNGNGPGGVKTGETSELANPDEMTAKSTADEKDRTPM
;
A
#
# COMPACT_ATOMS: atom_id res chain seq x y z
N MET A 1 14.37 -21.75 30.46
CA MET A 1 15.24 -21.14 29.43
C MET A 1 14.73 -21.59 28.08
N SER A 2 13.96 -20.75 27.39
CA SER A 2 13.61 -20.99 25.99
C SER A 2 13.67 -19.66 25.28
N SER A 3 14.90 -19.27 24.92
CA SER A 3 15.11 -18.25 23.91
C SER A 3 14.63 -18.83 22.59
N PHE A 4 13.34 -18.63 22.28
CA PHE A 4 12.89 -18.76 20.90
C PHE A 4 13.69 -17.72 20.12
N GLY A 5 14.63 -18.20 19.31
CA GLY A 5 15.44 -17.35 18.45
C GLY A 5 14.50 -16.41 17.70
N LYS A 6 14.70 -15.11 17.88
CA LYS A 6 14.06 -14.10 17.03
C LYS A 6 14.50 -14.45 15.60
N ALA A 7 13.62 -15.10 14.83
CA ALA A 7 13.77 -15.13 13.39
C ALA A 7 13.89 -13.67 12.97
N HIS A 8 15.02 -13.31 12.36
CA HIS A 8 15.24 -11.96 11.88
C HIS A 8 14.31 -11.77 10.69
N GLN A 9 13.08 -11.36 10.96
CA GLN A 9 12.07 -11.16 9.93
C GLN A 9 12.48 -9.95 9.11
N ASN A 10 12.53 -10.11 7.79
CA ASN A 10 12.72 -8.98 6.89
C ASN A 10 11.55 -8.02 7.07
N LEU A 11 11.86 -6.74 7.25
CA LEU A 11 10.85 -5.72 7.52
C LEU A 11 10.53 -4.94 6.26
N ASN A 12 9.28 -4.47 6.17
CA ASN A 12 8.86 -3.52 5.16
C ASN A 12 9.20 -2.07 5.59
N VAL A 13 9.04 -1.11 4.68
CA VAL A 13 9.31 0.31 4.94
C VAL A 13 8.44 0.94 6.02
N MET A 14 7.32 0.29 6.38
CA MET A 14 6.43 0.67 7.48
C MET A 14 6.81 -0.04 8.80
N LYS A 15 7.96 -0.72 8.85
CA LYS A 15 8.48 -1.48 10.00
C LYS A 15 7.62 -2.66 10.44
N GLY A 16 6.70 -3.12 9.59
CA GLY A 16 6.00 -4.39 9.76
C GLY A 16 6.72 -5.54 9.05
N PRO A 17 6.23 -6.79 9.17
CA PRO A 17 6.74 -7.92 8.41
C PRO A 17 6.68 -7.67 6.90
N LEU A 18 7.72 -8.06 6.16
CA LEU A 18 7.69 -8.05 4.70
C LEU A 18 6.71 -9.11 4.18
N LEU A 19 5.72 -8.68 3.41
CA LEU A 19 4.71 -9.57 2.84
C LEU A 19 5.09 -10.02 1.42
N GLN A 20 4.54 -11.16 1.00
CA GLN A 20 4.74 -11.70 -0.35
C GLN A 20 4.15 -10.73 -1.37
N PHE A 21 4.90 -10.45 -2.44
CA PHE A 21 4.47 -9.50 -3.45
C PHE A 21 3.85 -10.15 -4.69
N SER A 22 4.58 -11.04 -5.35
CA SER A 22 4.14 -11.68 -6.59
C SER A 22 4.84 -13.02 -6.83
N LYS A 23 4.06 -14.03 -7.21
CA LYS A 23 4.58 -15.32 -7.71
C LYS A 23 4.37 -15.50 -9.21
N GLU A 24 3.53 -14.66 -9.81
CA GLU A 24 3.19 -14.71 -11.23
C GLU A 24 3.05 -13.27 -11.75
N PRO A 25 4.10 -12.72 -12.41
CA PRO A 25 5.41 -13.34 -12.61
C PRO A 25 6.19 -13.51 -11.30
N MET A 26 7.05 -14.54 -11.24
CA MET A 26 7.92 -14.78 -10.08
C MET A 26 8.92 -13.64 -9.94
N THR A 27 8.85 -12.89 -8.84
CA THR A 27 9.67 -11.69 -8.61
C THR A 27 10.65 -11.86 -7.45
N GLY A 28 11.35 -10.77 -7.11
CA GLY A 28 12.34 -10.73 -6.05
C GLY A 28 13.74 -11.11 -6.53
N PHE A 29 14.77 -10.53 -5.93
CA PHE A 29 16.16 -10.87 -6.25
C PHE A 29 16.42 -12.38 -6.08
N TYR A 30 15.92 -12.96 -5.00
CA TYR A 30 16.01 -14.39 -4.70
C TYR A 30 15.02 -15.28 -5.45
N ARG A 31 14.11 -14.70 -6.26
CA ARG A 31 13.03 -15.42 -6.96
C ARG A 31 12.13 -16.23 -6.00
N ASP A 32 11.82 -15.65 -4.85
CA ASP A 32 10.95 -16.20 -3.80
C ASP A 32 9.57 -15.53 -3.76
N GLY A 33 9.36 -14.51 -4.59
CA GLY A 33 8.14 -13.72 -4.68
C GLY A 33 8.03 -12.58 -3.67
N TYR A 34 9.09 -12.30 -2.92
CA TYR A 34 9.21 -11.17 -2.01
C TYR A 34 10.21 -10.15 -2.56
N CYS A 35 10.03 -8.86 -2.26
CA CYS A 35 11.09 -7.86 -2.54
C CYS A 35 12.16 -7.86 -1.45
N ASN A 36 12.52 -9.07 -0.99
CA ASN A 36 13.58 -9.30 -0.04
C ASN A 36 14.94 -9.11 -0.72
N THR A 37 15.93 -8.63 0.04
CA THR A 37 17.25 -8.24 -0.48
C THR A 37 18.32 -8.39 0.59
N GLY A 38 19.57 -8.61 0.17
CA GLY A 38 20.71 -8.86 1.04
C GLY A 38 22.00 -8.17 0.54
N PRO A 39 23.13 -8.31 1.24
CA PRO A 39 24.41 -7.68 0.86
C PRO A 39 24.92 -8.00 -0.56
N GLU A 40 24.51 -9.13 -1.12
CA GLU A 40 24.81 -9.63 -2.46
C GLU A 40 24.02 -8.91 -3.56
N ASP A 41 22.83 -8.40 -3.25
CA ASP A 41 22.00 -7.67 -4.19
C ASP A 41 22.45 -6.20 -4.27
N LYS A 42 23.47 -5.97 -5.09
CA LYS A 42 24.02 -4.62 -5.32
C LYS A 42 23.02 -3.67 -5.99
N GLY A 43 21.99 -4.21 -6.65
CA GLY A 43 20.92 -3.44 -7.28
C GLY A 43 19.89 -2.92 -6.28
N ASN A 44 19.81 -3.52 -5.08
CA ASN A 44 18.80 -3.24 -4.07
C ASN A 44 17.38 -3.35 -4.64
N HIS A 45 16.98 -4.56 -5.05
CA HIS A 45 15.66 -4.90 -5.58
C HIS A 45 14.58 -4.93 -4.47
N SER A 46 14.50 -3.86 -3.68
CA SER A 46 13.65 -3.74 -2.50
C SER A 46 12.30 -3.08 -2.77
N VAL A 47 12.09 -2.47 -3.94
CA VAL A 47 10.88 -1.68 -4.23
C VAL A 47 9.82 -2.55 -4.91
N ALA A 48 8.74 -2.84 -4.19
CA ALA A 48 7.59 -3.56 -4.74
C ALA A 48 6.72 -2.60 -5.56
N ALA A 49 6.72 -2.72 -6.89
CA ALA A 49 6.00 -1.81 -7.76
C ALA A 49 5.08 -2.51 -8.77
N THR A 50 3.98 -1.85 -9.13
CA THR A 50 3.16 -2.23 -10.30
C THR A 50 3.64 -1.43 -11.50
N LEU A 51 4.09 -2.14 -12.54
CA LEU A 51 4.70 -1.54 -13.72
C LEU A 51 3.65 -0.84 -14.59
N THR A 52 4.05 0.26 -15.22
CA THR A 52 3.26 0.99 -16.22
C THR A 52 4.00 0.97 -17.56
N ASP A 53 3.30 1.17 -18.67
CA ASP A 53 3.96 1.22 -19.98
C ASP A 53 4.98 2.36 -20.06
N SER A 54 4.62 3.54 -19.56
CA SER A 54 5.53 4.70 -19.48
C SER A 54 6.77 4.43 -18.64
N PHE A 55 6.66 3.69 -17.52
CA PHE A 55 7.83 3.28 -16.76
C PHE A 55 8.69 2.30 -17.55
N LEU A 56 8.09 1.30 -18.20
CA LEU A 56 8.81 0.30 -18.99
C LEU A 56 9.61 0.96 -20.12
N ASP A 57 8.98 1.90 -20.83
CA ASP A 57 9.59 2.61 -21.95
C ASP A 57 10.70 3.56 -21.46
N PHE A 58 10.45 4.29 -20.35
CA PHE A 58 11.48 5.08 -19.68
C PHE A 58 12.66 4.22 -19.23
N SER A 59 12.40 3.10 -18.56
CA SER A 59 13.45 2.20 -18.06
C SER A 59 14.30 1.65 -19.19
N ALA A 60 13.67 1.26 -20.32
CA ALA A 60 14.37 0.85 -21.53
C ALA A 60 15.25 1.97 -22.08
N SER A 61 14.77 3.23 -22.11
CA SER A 61 15.56 4.40 -22.53
C SER A 61 16.79 4.65 -21.64
N LYS A 62 16.77 4.18 -20.39
CA LYS A 62 17.89 4.23 -19.42
C LYS A 62 18.75 2.96 -19.40
N GLY A 63 18.62 2.12 -20.43
CA GLY A 63 19.39 0.89 -20.60
C GLY A 63 18.91 -0.28 -19.72
N ASN A 64 17.68 -0.23 -19.19
CA ASN A 64 17.07 -1.30 -18.40
C ASN A 64 15.78 -1.77 -19.08
N ASN A 65 15.90 -2.56 -20.15
CA ASN A 65 14.75 -3.03 -20.92
C ASN A 65 14.07 -4.24 -20.25
N LEU A 66 13.11 -3.98 -19.38
CA LEU A 66 12.35 -4.99 -18.65
C LEU A 66 11.39 -5.81 -19.53
N ARG A 67 11.01 -5.32 -20.72
CA ARG A 67 10.14 -6.06 -21.64
C ARG A 67 10.86 -7.29 -22.21
N GLN A 68 12.19 -7.26 -22.32
CA GLN A 68 12.98 -8.40 -22.79
C GLN A 68 12.90 -9.63 -21.87
N ILE A 69 12.56 -9.43 -20.60
CA ILE A 69 12.32 -10.52 -19.65
C ILE A 69 10.83 -10.82 -19.46
N GLY A 70 9.98 -10.37 -20.40
CA GLY A 70 8.56 -10.70 -20.46
C GLY A 70 7.65 -9.85 -19.58
N LEU A 71 8.13 -8.72 -19.04
CA LEU A 71 7.31 -7.85 -18.21
C LEU A 71 6.49 -6.87 -19.04
N THR A 72 5.23 -6.70 -18.66
CA THR A 72 4.27 -5.76 -19.27
C THR A 72 3.68 -4.84 -18.21
N ALA A 73 2.93 -3.82 -18.65
CA ALA A 73 2.14 -3.01 -17.72
C ALA A 73 1.21 -3.91 -16.88
N GLY A 74 1.01 -3.53 -15.62
CA GLY A 74 0.24 -4.31 -14.65
C GLY A 74 1.04 -5.40 -13.92
N CYS A 75 2.19 -5.84 -14.44
CA CYS A 75 3.05 -6.79 -13.72
C CYS A 75 3.48 -6.21 -12.36
N LYS A 76 3.43 -7.05 -11.32
CA LYS A 76 4.01 -6.75 -10.01
C LYS A 76 5.47 -7.21 -10.00
N TRP A 77 6.38 -6.28 -9.81
CA TRP A 77 7.82 -6.55 -9.86
C TRP A 77 8.63 -5.82 -8.81
N CYS A 78 9.65 -6.48 -8.28
CA CYS A 78 10.64 -5.88 -7.39
C CYS A 78 11.69 -5.12 -8.20
N LEU A 79 11.67 -3.81 -8.11
CA LEU A 79 12.59 -2.91 -8.80
C LEU A 79 13.80 -2.58 -7.93
N CYS A 80 14.95 -2.36 -8.57
CA CYS A 80 16.10 -1.69 -7.96
C CYS A 80 15.67 -0.31 -7.43
N ALA A 81 16.02 0.01 -6.18
CA ALA A 81 15.66 1.29 -5.56
C ALA A 81 16.17 2.49 -6.36
N ASN A 82 17.38 2.41 -6.93
CA ASN A 82 17.94 3.46 -7.79
C ASN A 82 17.17 3.63 -9.11
N ARG A 83 16.65 2.55 -9.70
CA ARG A 83 15.86 2.64 -10.95
C ARG A 83 14.49 3.26 -10.72
N TRP A 84 13.88 2.98 -9.57
CA TRP A 84 12.67 3.68 -9.16
C TRP A 84 12.96 5.17 -8.89
N LYS A 85 14.08 5.49 -8.23
CA LYS A 85 14.53 6.87 -8.00
C LYS A 85 14.73 7.65 -9.30
N GLU A 86 15.39 7.05 -10.30
CA GLU A 86 15.59 7.68 -11.61
C GLU A 86 14.27 8.10 -12.25
N ALA A 87 13.23 7.27 -12.16
CA ALA A 87 11.90 7.58 -12.66
C ALA A 87 11.26 8.75 -11.89
N LEU A 88 11.38 8.75 -10.56
CA LEU A 88 10.87 9.84 -9.72
C LEU A 88 11.53 11.17 -10.04
N GLU A 89 12.86 11.21 -10.13
CA GLU A 89 13.59 12.45 -10.44
C GLU A 89 13.28 12.93 -11.85
N HIS A 90 13.13 12.02 -12.81
CA HIS A 90 12.66 12.39 -14.15
C HIS A 90 11.28 13.07 -14.11
N ALA A 91 10.31 12.48 -13.42
CA ALA A 91 8.97 13.06 -13.27
C ALA A 91 9.00 14.44 -12.58
N LYS A 92 9.84 14.64 -11.57
CA LYS A 92 10.02 15.95 -10.90
C LYS A 92 10.52 17.03 -11.87
N THR A 93 11.44 16.68 -12.78
CA THR A 93 11.98 17.63 -13.77
C THR A 93 11.03 17.93 -14.93
N THR A 94 9.98 17.13 -15.09
CA THR A 94 9.04 17.19 -16.21
C THR A 94 7.59 17.36 -15.74
N LYS A 95 7.39 17.94 -14.56
CA LYS A 95 6.09 18.06 -13.87
C LYS A 95 4.95 18.71 -14.70
N ASP A 96 5.31 19.54 -15.67
CA ASP A 96 4.36 20.25 -16.53
C ASP A 96 3.98 19.43 -17.79
N ASP A 97 4.63 18.27 -17.98
CA ASP A 97 4.33 17.32 -19.05
C ASP A 97 3.42 16.18 -18.52
N PRO A 98 2.14 16.13 -18.92
CA PRO A 98 1.23 15.07 -18.47
C PRO A 98 1.70 13.67 -18.91
N ALA A 99 2.54 13.55 -19.94
CA ALA A 99 3.05 12.26 -20.40
C ALA A 99 4.00 11.60 -19.38
N THR A 100 4.64 12.38 -18.49
CA THR A 100 5.63 11.85 -17.55
C THR A 100 5.05 11.49 -16.19
N GLN A 101 3.81 11.88 -15.90
CA GLN A 101 3.15 11.60 -14.62
C GLN A 101 3.03 10.09 -14.33
N SER A 102 2.87 9.27 -15.37
CA SER A 102 2.75 7.80 -15.23
C SER A 102 4.11 7.08 -15.21
N VAL A 103 5.23 7.79 -15.36
CA VAL A 103 6.58 7.20 -15.37
C VAL A 103 6.99 6.67 -14.00
N VAL A 104 6.45 7.23 -12.91
CA VAL A 104 6.72 6.71 -11.55
C VAL A 104 5.71 5.60 -11.23
N PRO A 105 6.13 4.32 -11.20
CA PRO A 105 5.22 3.23 -10.94
C PRO A 105 4.75 3.25 -9.48
N LYS A 106 3.48 2.87 -9.25
CA LYS A 106 2.89 2.79 -7.91
C LYS A 106 3.60 1.75 -7.06
N VAL A 107 3.86 2.09 -5.79
CA VAL A 107 4.60 1.25 -4.84
C VAL A 107 3.66 0.60 -3.82
N HIS A 108 3.93 -0.65 -3.48
CA HIS A 108 3.21 -1.39 -2.42
C HIS A 108 4.06 -1.39 -1.15
N LEU A 109 3.70 -0.58 -0.16
CA LEU A 109 4.52 -0.32 1.04
C LEU A 109 4.67 -1.57 1.92
N HIS A 110 3.61 -2.36 2.08
CA HIS A 110 3.63 -3.63 2.84
C HIS A 110 4.63 -4.67 2.31
N ALA A 111 4.96 -4.59 1.02
CA ALA A 111 5.83 -5.51 0.31
C ALA A 111 7.18 -4.88 -0.09
N THR A 112 7.40 -3.59 0.18
CA THR A 112 8.66 -2.89 -0.08
C THR A 112 9.58 -3.04 1.12
N HIS A 113 10.77 -3.59 0.91
CA HIS A 113 11.73 -3.87 1.98
C HIS A 113 12.36 -2.60 2.56
N GLU A 114 12.68 -2.61 3.85
CA GLU A 114 13.17 -1.41 4.54
C GLU A 114 14.48 -0.84 3.98
N ARG A 115 15.30 -1.66 3.33
CA ARG A 115 16.53 -1.20 2.63
C ARG A 115 16.25 -0.28 1.45
N ALA A 116 15.01 -0.18 0.97
CA ALA A 116 14.62 0.88 0.03
C ALA A 116 14.90 2.28 0.62
N LEU A 117 14.80 2.42 1.95
CA LEU A 117 15.04 3.68 2.67
C LEU A 117 16.51 4.11 2.71
N GLU A 118 17.44 3.23 2.32
CA GLU A 118 18.84 3.61 2.10
C GLU A 118 18.98 4.55 0.88
N VAL A 119 18.01 4.54 -0.04
CA VAL A 119 18.05 5.26 -1.33
C VAL A 119 16.91 6.28 -1.47
N LEU A 120 15.75 5.97 -0.91
CA LEU A 120 14.47 6.67 -1.10
C LEU A 120 13.94 7.22 0.24
N SER A 121 13.23 8.34 0.20
CA SER A 121 12.52 8.82 1.39
C SER A 121 11.21 8.07 1.61
N ILE A 122 10.79 7.88 2.86
CA ILE A 122 9.48 7.29 3.17
C ILE A 122 8.34 8.18 2.63
N GLN A 123 8.54 9.49 2.53
CA GLN A 123 7.59 10.45 1.99
C GLN A 123 7.37 10.21 0.49
N ASP A 124 8.43 10.05 -0.29
CA ASP A 124 8.34 9.75 -1.73
C ASP A 124 7.60 8.43 -1.97
N LEU A 125 7.92 7.39 -1.18
CA LEU A 125 7.26 6.09 -1.27
C LEU A 125 5.76 6.20 -0.94
N LYS A 126 5.40 6.92 0.14
CA LYS A 126 3.99 7.13 0.53
C LYS A 126 3.21 7.93 -0.51
N ALA A 127 3.82 8.96 -1.12
CA ALA A 127 3.18 9.77 -2.15
C ALA A 127 2.83 8.97 -3.41
N HIS A 128 3.57 7.88 -3.66
CA HIS A 128 3.36 6.99 -4.80
C HIS A 128 2.78 5.63 -4.40
N ALA A 129 2.23 5.50 -3.20
CA ALA A 129 1.62 4.25 -2.74
C ALA A 129 0.46 3.83 -3.65
N SER A 130 0.31 2.52 -3.84
CA SER A 130 -0.85 1.91 -4.48
C SER A 130 -2.12 2.17 -3.64
N GLU A 131 -3.26 2.17 -4.32
CA GLU A 131 -4.56 2.36 -3.67
C GLU A 131 -4.80 1.30 -2.58
N GLY A 132 -5.38 1.70 -1.45
CA GLY A 132 -5.59 0.86 -0.26
C GLY A 132 -4.46 0.91 0.78
N GLU A 133 -3.25 1.34 0.40
CA GLU A 133 -2.13 1.51 1.36
C GLU A 133 -1.93 2.95 1.82
N ALA A 134 -2.29 3.92 0.98
CA ALA A 134 -2.29 5.34 1.35
C ALA A 134 -3.24 5.64 2.53
N ALA A 135 -4.37 4.93 2.63
CA ALA A 135 -5.35 5.10 3.71
C ALA A 135 -4.84 4.57 5.07
N ASN A 136 -4.04 3.50 5.07
CA ASN A 136 -3.50 2.88 6.28
C ASN A 136 -2.21 3.55 6.77
N ALA A 137 -1.46 4.21 5.88
CA ALA A 137 -0.22 4.91 6.22
C ALA A 137 -0.40 6.16 7.10
N SER A 138 -1.63 6.69 7.18
CA SER A 138 -2.02 7.83 8.03
C SER A 138 -2.42 7.42 9.44
N THR A 139 -2.88 6.18 9.64
CA THR A 139 -3.39 5.69 10.94
C THR A 139 -2.27 5.21 11.88
N VAL A 140 -1.07 4.95 11.36
CA VAL A 140 0.06 4.39 12.14
C VAL A 140 0.82 5.46 12.96
N ALA A 141 0.55 6.76 12.76
CA ALA A 141 1.31 7.84 13.37
C ALA A 141 0.82 8.32 14.76
N GLN A 142 -0.12 7.65 15.43
CA GLN A 142 -0.59 8.05 16.77
C GLN A 142 -0.70 6.86 17.74
N SER A 143 0.44 6.34 18.18
CA SER A 143 0.49 5.66 19.48
C SER A 143 1.86 5.88 20.12
N ARG A 144 1.97 7.02 20.82
CA ARG A 144 3.03 7.29 21.78
C ARG A 144 2.39 7.81 23.07
N ASN A 145 2.50 6.99 24.11
CA ASN A 145 2.55 7.27 25.54
C ASN A 145 1.49 8.16 26.23
N GLY A 146 0.77 7.53 27.16
CA GLY A 146 0.20 8.17 28.34
C GLY A 146 -0.05 7.13 29.44
N ASN A 147 0.90 7.00 30.38
CA ASN A 147 0.78 6.20 31.60
C ASN A 147 0.33 7.15 32.74
N GLY A 148 -0.75 6.83 33.46
CA GLY A 148 -1.18 7.55 34.66
C GLY A 148 -2.56 7.12 35.18
N PRO A 149 -2.76 6.90 36.50
CA PRO A 149 -3.82 6.02 37.01
C PRO A 149 -5.04 6.73 37.62
N GLY A 150 -6.16 6.00 37.72
CA GLY A 150 -7.09 6.08 38.85
C GLY A 150 -8.45 6.76 38.60
N GLY A 151 -9.50 6.11 39.11
CA GLY A 151 -10.76 6.79 39.49
C GLY A 151 -12.05 6.14 39.01
N VAL A 152 -12.52 5.12 39.72
CA VAL A 152 -13.93 4.68 39.71
C VAL A 152 -14.79 5.81 40.31
N LYS A 153 -15.89 6.20 39.64
CA LYS A 153 -17.11 6.68 40.31
C LYS A 153 -18.36 6.24 39.55
N THR A 154 -19.19 5.54 40.31
CA THR A 154 -20.59 5.21 40.07
C THR A 154 -21.47 6.46 40.19
N GLY A 155 -22.67 6.40 39.59
CA GLY A 155 -23.72 7.40 39.77
C GLY A 155 -24.89 7.17 38.82
N GLU A 156 -25.79 6.28 39.21
CA GLU A 156 -27.18 6.25 38.74
C GLU A 156 -27.86 7.60 39.03
N THR A 157 -28.79 8.01 38.17
CA THR A 157 -30.16 8.36 38.60
C THR A 157 -31.11 8.26 37.41
N SER A 158 -32.29 7.78 37.73
CA SER A 158 -33.38 7.25 36.92
C SER A 158 -34.57 8.21 36.92
N GLU A 159 -35.33 8.26 35.83
CA GLU A 159 -36.78 8.56 35.80
C GLU A 159 -37.32 8.09 34.42
N LEU A 160 -38.07 6.98 34.28
CA LEU A 160 -39.52 6.76 34.53
C LEU A 160 -40.38 7.85 33.86
N ALA A 161 -41.37 7.62 32.98
CA ALA A 161 -42.12 6.44 32.57
C ALA A 161 -42.88 6.69 31.22
N ASN A 162 -42.99 5.65 30.37
CA ASN A 162 -44.17 5.01 29.72
C ASN A 162 -45.56 5.72 29.68
N PRO A 163 -46.57 5.24 28.89
CA PRO A 163 -46.56 4.37 27.69
C PRO A 163 -47.63 4.72 26.61
N ASP A 164 -47.69 3.88 25.55
CA ASP A 164 -48.84 3.43 24.73
C ASP A 164 -49.75 4.44 23.97
N GLU A 165 -49.85 4.27 22.64
CA GLU A 165 -51.11 3.79 22.03
C GLU A 165 -50.91 3.23 20.60
N MET A 166 -51.52 2.06 20.38
CA MET A 166 -51.70 1.32 19.13
C MET A 166 -52.59 2.06 18.12
N THR A 167 -52.44 1.81 16.81
CA THR A 167 -53.43 1.01 16.02
C THR A 167 -53.12 0.98 14.52
N ALA A 168 -53.53 -0.14 13.92
CA ALA A 168 -53.31 -0.58 12.56
C ALA A 168 -54.40 -0.14 11.55
N LYS A 169 -54.07 -0.19 10.25
CA LYS A 169 -54.88 -0.63 9.07
C LYS A 169 -54.10 -0.27 7.79
N SER A 170 -53.65 -1.20 6.93
CA SER A 170 -54.36 -2.11 6.01
C SER A 170 -55.10 -1.43 4.84
N THR A 171 -55.12 -2.16 3.72
CA THR A 171 -55.79 -2.01 2.39
C THR A 171 -55.01 -1.20 1.34
N ALA A 172 -54.45 -1.79 0.28
CA ALA A 172 -54.98 -2.59 -0.84
C ALA A 172 -55.36 -1.72 -2.06
N ASP A 173 -54.90 -2.22 -3.23
CA ASP A 173 -55.42 -2.09 -4.60
C ASP A 173 -55.93 -0.75 -5.15
N GLU A 174 -55.44 -0.36 -6.34
CA GLU A 174 -56.24 -0.32 -7.58
C GLU A 174 -55.39 0.20 -8.77
N LYS A 175 -55.63 -0.42 -9.92
CA LYS A 175 -55.13 -0.20 -11.29
C LYS A 175 -55.33 1.23 -11.85
N ASP A 176 -54.50 1.60 -12.83
CA ASP A 176 -54.90 1.99 -14.22
C ASP A 176 -53.62 2.23 -15.05
N ARG A 177 -53.21 1.44 -16.05
CA ARG A 177 -53.69 1.24 -17.44
C ARG A 177 -53.80 2.50 -18.34
N THR A 178 -52.82 2.60 -19.26
CA THR A 178 -52.90 3.01 -20.69
C THR A 178 -53.12 4.50 -21.05
N PRO A 179 -52.92 4.95 -22.33
CA PRO A 179 -52.34 4.26 -23.51
C PRO A 179 -51.37 5.09 -24.42
N MET A 180 -50.81 4.35 -25.40
CA MET A 180 -50.25 4.74 -26.73
C MET A 180 -48.89 5.45 -26.76
#